data_AF-A0A2A2B4E8-F1
#
_entry.id   AF-A0A2A2B4E8-F1
#
_cell.length_a   1.000
_cell.length_b   1.000
_cell.length_c   1.000
_cell.angle_alpha   90.00
_cell.angle_beta   90.00
_cell.angle_gamma   90.00
#
_symmetry.space_group_name_H-M   'P 1'
#
loop_
_entity.id
_entity.type
_entity.pdbx_description
1 polymer ?
#
loop_
_entity_poly.entity_id
_entity_poly.type
_entity_poly.pdbx_seq_one_letter_code
_entity_poly.pdbx_strand_id
1 'polypeptide(L)'
;MSQTFTLCVATDTLVNDAQQIGVAVDELRRIGIQVTAEIVQRPTLHLQLTYYITVPTPFLAAKLNWPAWQTKQIGFSDYLWEETCLECFITGSLAKNEVDYAKNAESYIEINASPDGRYALYRFESYRNPSTLPPDPLYHMDRHERIGIYWEDKSLQQRSPVDTSLSTKSSLASTIPSYERRFSILLNQLPKQQYALNNTVVEYIHPCVILKFNKTALYFAPRHVSPPDFHNRHYWSKFKG
;
A
#
# COMPACT_ATOMS: atom_id res chain seq x y z
N MET A 1 -1.50 -9.92 15.47
CA MET A 1 -2.87 -9.42 15.23
C MET A 1 -2.97 -9.14 13.74
N SER A 2 -3.93 -9.68 12.97
CA SER A 2 -3.86 -9.67 11.49
C SER A 2 -5.22 -9.50 10.81
N GLN A 3 -5.28 -8.74 9.72
CA GLN A 3 -6.47 -8.55 8.89
C GLN A 3 -6.10 -8.56 7.39
N THR A 4 -6.85 -9.29 6.58
CA THR A 4 -6.69 -9.36 5.12
C THR A 4 -7.78 -8.57 4.40
N PHE A 5 -7.39 -7.84 3.38
CA PHE A 5 -8.23 -7.01 2.52
C PHE A 5 -8.16 -7.54 1.10
N THR A 6 -9.32 -7.77 0.47
CA THR A 6 -9.39 -7.97 -0.98
C THR A 6 -9.74 -6.63 -1.61
N LEU A 7 -8.92 -6.17 -2.55
CA LEU A 7 -9.15 -4.88 -3.21
C LEU A 7 -9.89 -5.11 -4.51
N CYS A 8 -10.82 -4.21 -4.81
CA CYS A 8 -11.54 -4.16 -6.08
C CYS A 8 -11.03 -2.99 -6.92
N VAL A 9 -11.09 -3.14 -8.25
CA VAL A 9 -10.76 -2.06 -9.18
C VAL A 9 -11.86 -1.00 -9.16
N ALA A 10 -11.48 0.28 -9.24
CA ALA A 10 -12.40 1.37 -9.53
C ALA A 10 -13.11 1.14 -10.88
N THR A 11 -14.38 1.50 -10.97
CA THR A 11 -15.20 1.15 -12.15
C THR A 11 -15.57 2.33 -13.04
N ASP A 12 -15.36 3.57 -12.56
CA ASP A 12 -15.75 4.82 -13.19
C ASP A 12 -15.22 4.98 -14.61
N THR A 13 -13.93 4.66 -14.81
CA THR A 13 -13.22 4.82 -16.08
C THR A 13 -12.87 3.48 -16.74
N LEU A 14 -13.29 2.35 -16.16
CA LEU A 14 -12.74 1.02 -16.47
C LEU A 14 -12.91 0.60 -17.93
N VAL A 15 -14.00 1.03 -18.59
CA VAL A 15 -14.22 0.78 -20.03
C VAL A 15 -13.18 1.52 -20.88
N ASN A 16 -12.94 2.80 -20.58
CA ASN A 16 -11.95 3.61 -21.27
C ASN A 16 -10.54 3.10 -20.98
N ASP A 17 -10.25 2.71 -19.74
CA ASP A 17 -8.96 2.17 -19.34
C ASP A 17 -8.66 0.86 -20.06
N ALA A 18 -9.64 -0.05 -20.16
CA ALA A 18 -9.51 -1.30 -20.91
C ALA A 18 -9.21 -1.05 -22.40
N GLN A 19 -9.88 -0.06 -23.01
CA GLN A 19 -9.61 0.34 -24.39
C GLN A 19 -8.20 0.90 -24.57
N GLN A 20 -7.72 1.76 -23.66
CA GLN A 20 -6.37 2.33 -23.72
C GLN A 20 -5.27 1.27 -23.53
N ILE A 21 -5.50 0.30 -22.65
CA ILE A 21 -4.57 -0.82 -22.40
C ILE A 21 -4.62 -1.83 -23.57
N GLY A 22 -5.77 -1.93 -24.25
CA GLY A 22 -6.03 -2.85 -25.35
C GLY A 22 -6.37 -4.27 -24.86
N VAL A 23 -7.24 -4.37 -23.86
CA VAL A 23 -7.71 -5.64 -23.25
C VAL A 23 -9.22 -5.59 -23.01
N ALA A 24 -9.83 -6.74 -22.68
CA ALA A 24 -11.23 -6.76 -22.28
C ALA A 24 -11.43 -6.18 -20.87
N VAL A 25 -12.57 -5.52 -20.63
CA VAL A 25 -12.96 -5.00 -19.29
C VAL A 25 -12.94 -6.11 -18.24
N ASP A 26 -13.40 -7.31 -18.61
CA ASP A 26 -13.42 -8.45 -17.70
C ASP A 26 -12.01 -8.96 -17.35
N GLU A 27 -10.99 -8.69 -18.16
CA GLU A 27 -9.60 -8.97 -17.76
C GLU A 27 -9.16 -8.04 -16.63
N LEU A 28 -9.49 -6.74 -16.71
CA LEU A 28 -9.15 -5.81 -15.64
C LEU A 28 -9.86 -6.14 -14.32
N ARG A 29 -11.13 -6.57 -14.39
CA ARG A 29 -11.90 -7.02 -13.21
C ARG A 29 -11.35 -8.28 -12.55
N ARG A 30 -10.61 -9.10 -13.30
CA ARG A 30 -10.01 -10.34 -12.80
C ARG A 30 -8.61 -10.15 -12.21
N ILE A 31 -8.07 -8.93 -12.21
CA ILE A 31 -6.86 -8.63 -11.43
C ILE A 31 -7.20 -8.85 -9.95
N GLY A 32 -6.51 -9.80 -9.31
CA GLY A 32 -6.71 -10.11 -7.90
C GLY A 32 -5.68 -9.37 -7.07
N ILE A 33 -6.12 -8.59 -6.07
CA ILE A 33 -5.22 -7.96 -5.11
C ILE A 33 -5.67 -8.31 -3.70
N GLN A 34 -4.75 -8.87 -2.93
CA GLN A 34 -4.91 -9.11 -1.50
C GLN A 34 -3.83 -8.36 -0.74
N VAL A 35 -4.24 -7.67 0.33
CA VAL A 35 -3.31 -7.00 1.24
C VAL A 35 -3.54 -7.55 2.64
N THR A 36 -2.49 -8.04 3.28
CA THR A 36 -2.53 -8.46 4.69
C THR A 36 -1.81 -7.43 5.54
N ALA A 37 -2.52 -6.89 6.53
CA ALA A 37 -1.98 -5.98 7.53
C ALA A 37 -1.86 -6.71 8.87
N GLU A 38 -0.66 -6.74 9.44
CA GLU A 38 -0.36 -7.46 10.67
C GLU A 38 0.38 -6.57 11.67
N ILE A 39 -0.08 -6.56 12.92
CA ILE A 39 0.67 -6.01 14.05
C ILE A 39 1.60 -7.09 14.58
N VAL A 40 2.90 -6.84 14.49
CA VAL A 40 3.98 -7.76 14.83
C VAL A 40 4.88 -7.11 15.88
N GLN A 41 5.20 -7.83 16.95
CA GLN A 41 6.15 -7.39 17.98
C GLN A 41 7.55 -7.98 17.69
N ARG A 42 8.54 -7.15 17.34
CA ARG A 42 9.95 -7.54 17.15
C ARG A 42 10.90 -6.35 17.33
N PRO A 43 11.87 -6.38 18.27
CA PRO A 43 11.68 -5.95 19.68
C PRO A 43 10.68 -4.80 19.93
N THR A 44 10.35 -4.00 18.90
CA THR A 44 9.35 -2.92 18.90
C THR A 44 8.09 -3.33 18.11
N LEU A 45 7.01 -2.58 18.28
CA LEU A 45 5.73 -2.84 17.61
C LEU A 45 5.78 -2.33 16.16
N HIS A 46 5.45 -3.20 15.21
CA HIS A 46 5.41 -2.89 13.78
C HIS A 46 4.00 -3.10 13.22
N LEU A 47 3.61 -2.27 12.24
CA LEU A 47 2.56 -2.61 11.28
C LEU A 47 3.25 -3.13 10.02
N GLN A 48 3.08 -4.41 9.74
CA GLN A 48 3.57 -5.09 8.55
C GLN A 48 2.46 -5.16 7.50
N LEU A 49 2.79 -4.82 6.27
CA LEU A 49 1.89 -4.86 5.12
C LEU A 49 2.47 -5.80 4.07
N THR A 50 1.66 -6.77 3.62
CA THR A 50 2.01 -7.69 2.53
C THR A 50 1.01 -7.52 1.41
N TYR A 51 1.47 -7.08 0.24
CA TYR A 51 0.68 -6.93 -0.98
C TYR A 51 0.93 -8.12 -1.88
N TYR A 52 -0.12 -8.80 -2.29
CA TYR A 52 -0.11 -9.90 -3.25
C TYR A 52 -1.03 -9.55 -4.43
N ILE A 53 -0.48 -9.56 -5.64
CA ILE A 53 -1.17 -9.20 -6.87
C ILE A 53 -1.12 -10.38 -7.83
N THR A 54 -2.26 -10.73 -8.43
CA THR A 54 -2.37 -11.68 -9.54
C THR A 54 -2.93 -10.97 -10.76
N VAL A 55 -2.28 -11.17 -11.91
CA VAL A 55 -2.73 -10.62 -13.19
C VAL A 55 -3.22 -11.78 -14.05
N PRO A 56 -4.47 -11.73 -14.57
CA PRO A 56 -5.15 -12.92 -15.09
C PRO A 56 -4.57 -13.49 -16.38
N THR A 57 -3.80 -12.71 -17.14
CA THR A 57 -3.20 -13.16 -18.40
C THR A 57 -1.75 -12.69 -18.51
N PRO A 58 -0.83 -13.49 -19.10
CA PRO A 58 0.52 -13.03 -19.42
C PRO A 58 0.56 -11.79 -20.32
N PHE A 59 -0.42 -11.65 -21.22
CA PHE A 59 -0.54 -10.49 -22.10
C PHE A 59 -0.80 -9.19 -21.33
N LEU A 60 -1.73 -9.21 -20.36
CA LEU A 60 -1.97 -8.07 -19.49
C LEU A 60 -0.78 -7.81 -18.57
N ALA A 61 -0.16 -8.87 -18.04
CA ALA A 61 1.04 -8.76 -17.20
C ALA A 61 2.22 -8.11 -17.93
N ALA A 62 2.40 -8.37 -19.23
CA ALA A 62 3.44 -7.73 -20.04
C ALA A 62 3.24 -6.22 -20.22
N LYS A 63 2.03 -5.69 -19.94
CA LYS A 63 1.72 -4.25 -19.98
C LYS A 63 1.84 -3.59 -18.60
N LEU A 64 1.92 -4.38 -17.52
CA LEU A 64 2.08 -3.87 -16.17
C LEU A 64 3.51 -3.35 -15.98
N ASN A 65 3.64 -2.09 -15.61
CA ASN A 65 4.90 -1.55 -15.12
C ASN A 65 5.08 -1.96 -13.66
N TRP A 66 5.68 -3.13 -13.44
CA TRP A 66 6.15 -3.56 -12.12
C TRP A 66 7.67 -3.37 -12.06
N PRO A 67 8.17 -2.31 -11.41
CA PRO A 67 9.59 -2.00 -11.48
C PRO A 67 10.41 -3.06 -10.73
N ALA A 68 11.58 -3.40 -11.30
CA ALA A 68 12.51 -4.31 -10.68
C ALA A 68 13.05 -3.70 -9.38
N TRP A 69 13.36 -4.55 -8.40
CA TRP A 69 13.97 -4.11 -7.15
C TRP A 69 15.33 -3.44 -7.38
N GLN A 70 15.59 -2.31 -6.73
CA GLN A 70 16.85 -1.58 -6.84
C GLN A 70 17.39 -1.20 -5.46
N THR A 71 18.29 -2.02 -4.92
CA THR A 71 18.88 -1.79 -3.58
C THR A 71 19.51 -0.39 -3.42
N LYS A 72 20.08 0.17 -4.49
CA LYS A 72 20.70 1.51 -4.48
C LYS A 72 19.69 2.66 -4.41
N GLN A 73 18.41 2.40 -4.70
CA GLN A 73 17.34 3.41 -4.72
C GLN A 73 16.40 3.31 -3.52
N ILE A 74 16.65 2.37 -2.59
CA ILE A 74 15.88 2.29 -1.35
C ILE A 74 16.04 3.61 -0.59
N GLY A 75 14.93 4.32 -0.41
CA GLY A 75 14.95 5.63 0.22
C GLY A 75 13.69 6.43 -0.06
N PHE A 76 13.63 7.60 0.57
CA PHE A 76 12.51 8.50 0.42
C PHE A 76 12.46 9.10 -1.00
N SER A 77 11.29 9.10 -1.64
CA SER A 77 11.03 9.75 -2.94
C SER A 77 9.58 10.23 -3.01
N ASP A 78 9.38 11.50 -3.38
CA ASP A 78 8.04 12.04 -3.60
C ASP A 78 7.41 11.52 -4.92
N TYR A 79 6.11 11.80 -5.10
CA TYR A 79 5.33 11.57 -6.34
C TYR A 79 5.18 10.09 -6.77
N LEU A 80 5.34 9.14 -5.84
CA LEU A 80 5.22 7.70 -6.16
C LEU A 80 3.83 7.29 -6.69
N TRP A 81 2.79 8.05 -6.38
CA TRP A 81 1.42 7.81 -6.87
C TRP A 81 1.26 8.00 -8.39
N GLU A 82 2.27 8.56 -9.09
CA GLU A 82 2.26 8.69 -10.56
C GLU A 82 2.65 7.38 -11.27
N GLU A 83 3.21 6.42 -10.52
CA GLU A 83 3.70 5.12 -10.97
C GLU A 83 2.88 3.96 -10.36
N THR A 84 3.36 2.72 -10.49
CA THR A 84 2.81 1.61 -9.72
C THR A 84 3.18 1.82 -8.24
N CYS A 85 2.17 1.99 -7.40
CA CYS A 85 2.32 2.36 -6.00
C CYS A 85 1.49 1.46 -5.08
N LEU A 86 2.10 0.98 -4.01
CA LEU A 86 1.47 0.24 -2.93
C LEU A 86 1.22 1.23 -1.80
N GLU A 87 -0.04 1.55 -1.54
CA GLU A 87 -0.42 2.63 -0.63
C GLU A 87 -1.14 2.09 0.59
N CYS A 88 -1.00 2.75 1.73
CA CYS A 88 -1.77 2.45 2.92
C CYS A 88 -2.03 3.71 3.73
N PHE A 89 -3.30 3.94 4.04
CA PHE A 89 -3.70 5.04 4.90
C PHE A 89 -4.07 4.51 6.28
N ILE A 90 -3.58 5.18 7.33
CA ILE A 90 -3.85 4.81 8.72
C ILE A 90 -4.19 6.02 9.58
N THR A 91 -5.08 5.82 10.53
CA THR A 91 -5.42 6.80 11.57
C THR A 91 -5.73 6.06 12.87
N GLY A 92 -5.55 6.73 14.00
CA GLY A 92 -5.79 6.19 15.33
C GLY A 92 -6.61 7.16 16.18
N SER A 93 -7.04 6.67 17.34
CA SER A 93 -7.63 7.49 18.40
C SER A 93 -6.61 7.81 19.49
N LEU A 94 -6.81 8.92 20.21
CA LEU A 94 -6.06 9.22 21.43
C LEU A 94 -6.46 8.28 22.57
N ALA A 95 -5.50 7.92 23.44
CA ALA A 95 -5.79 7.11 24.62
C ALA A 95 -6.66 7.95 25.56
N LYS A 96 -7.76 7.35 26.05
CA LYS A 96 -8.81 8.01 26.85
C LYS A 96 -8.34 8.70 28.15
N ASN A 97 -7.05 8.63 28.50
CA ASN A 97 -6.50 9.09 29.78
C ASN A 97 -5.62 10.34 29.67
N GLU A 98 -5.46 10.95 28.49
CA GLU A 98 -4.77 12.24 28.37
C GLU A 98 -5.79 13.36 28.15
N VAL A 99 -6.15 14.03 29.26
CA VAL A 99 -7.26 14.99 29.38
C VAL A 99 -7.02 16.33 28.66
N ASP A 100 -5.84 16.56 28.09
CA ASP A 100 -5.45 17.88 27.54
C ASP A 100 -5.17 17.95 26.03
N TYR A 101 -5.30 16.85 25.28
CA TYR A 101 -5.03 16.87 23.82
C TYR A 101 -6.30 16.83 22.98
N ALA A 102 -7.12 17.86 23.10
CA ALA A 102 -8.11 18.16 22.06
C ALA A 102 -7.41 18.86 20.88
N LYS A 103 -7.06 18.10 19.83
CA LYS A 103 -7.15 18.51 18.41
C LYS A 103 -6.62 17.42 17.47
N ASN A 104 -7.46 17.09 16.49
CA ASN A 104 -7.22 16.33 15.26
C ASN A 104 -7.66 14.85 15.26
N ALA A 105 -8.93 14.61 15.60
CA ALA A 105 -9.64 13.35 15.29
C ALA A 105 -9.66 13.01 13.77
N GLU A 106 -9.20 13.93 12.92
CA GLU A 106 -9.16 13.81 11.48
C GLU A 106 -7.79 13.52 10.88
N SER A 107 -6.71 13.58 11.67
CA SER A 107 -5.37 13.36 11.14
C SER A 107 -5.13 11.93 10.72
N TYR A 108 -4.29 11.75 9.70
CA TYR A 108 -3.90 10.44 9.21
C TYR A 108 -2.51 10.46 8.58
N ILE A 109 -1.96 9.26 8.41
CA ILE A 109 -0.73 9.03 7.65
C ILE A 109 -1.09 8.33 6.34
N GLU A 110 -0.41 8.73 5.29
CA GLU A 110 -0.35 8.02 4.03
C GLU A 110 1.04 7.40 3.88
N ILE A 111 1.10 6.12 3.53
CA ILE A 111 2.32 5.36 3.30
C ILE A 111 2.30 4.94 1.83
N ASN A 112 3.26 5.44 1.04
CA ASN A 112 3.40 5.11 -0.37
C ASN A 112 4.69 4.34 -0.59
N ALA A 113 4.61 3.19 -1.27
CA ALA A 113 5.75 2.33 -1.51
C ALA A 113 5.78 1.87 -2.97
N SER A 114 6.86 2.16 -3.68
CA SER A 114 7.11 1.63 -5.02
C SER A 114 7.71 0.22 -4.93
N PRO A 115 7.36 -0.72 -5.84
CA PRO A 115 7.95 -2.04 -5.84
C PRO A 115 9.48 -2.10 -6.02
N ASP A 116 10.14 -1.00 -6.41
CA ASP A 116 11.60 -0.92 -6.55
C ASP A 116 12.36 -0.63 -5.26
N GLY A 117 11.66 -0.28 -4.18
CA GLY A 117 12.25 0.03 -2.87
C GLY A 117 12.12 1.49 -2.44
N ARG A 118 11.73 2.41 -3.34
CA ARG A 118 11.41 3.80 -2.97
C ARG A 118 10.15 3.86 -2.10
N TYR A 119 10.09 4.83 -1.19
CA TYR A 119 8.92 5.06 -0.34
C TYR A 119 8.70 6.54 -0.02
N ALA A 120 7.51 6.89 0.44
CA ALA A 120 7.23 8.16 1.09
C ALA A 120 6.16 7.96 2.17
N LEU A 121 6.31 8.65 3.29
CA LEU A 121 5.28 8.71 4.32
C LEU A 121 4.91 10.17 4.50
N TYR A 122 3.61 10.45 4.40
CA TYR A 122 3.07 11.80 4.53
C TYR A 122 2.15 11.89 5.73
N ARG A 123 2.07 13.08 6.32
CA ARG A 123 1.11 13.39 7.37
C ARG A 123 0.02 14.31 6.82
N PHE A 124 -1.19 14.11 7.31
CA PHE A 124 -2.31 15.01 7.07
C PHE A 124 -3.01 15.31 8.38
N GLU A 125 -3.42 16.56 8.58
CA GLU A 125 -4.21 17.02 9.71
C GLU A 125 -5.71 16.72 9.54
N SER A 126 -6.17 16.71 8.29
CA SER A 126 -7.51 16.31 7.86
C SER A 126 -7.49 16.04 6.35
N TYR A 127 -8.65 15.85 5.71
CA TYR A 127 -8.77 15.52 4.28
C TYR A 127 -7.91 16.44 3.39
N ARG A 128 -6.81 15.87 2.85
CA ARG A 128 -5.83 16.57 1.99
C ARG A 128 -5.31 17.91 2.57
N ASN A 129 -5.29 18.03 3.90
CA ASN A 129 -4.79 19.20 4.61
C ASN A 129 -3.51 18.82 5.39
N PRO A 130 -2.40 19.56 5.27
CA PRO A 130 -2.20 20.71 4.39
C PRO A 130 -2.26 20.32 2.91
N SER A 131 -2.78 21.22 2.06
CA SER A 131 -2.89 21.01 0.62
C SER A 131 -1.60 21.41 -0.11
N THR A 132 -0.46 20.91 0.39
CA THR A 132 0.88 21.13 -0.17
C THR A 132 1.25 20.02 -1.15
N LEU A 133 2.04 20.34 -2.18
CA LEU A 133 2.58 19.38 -3.14
C LEU A 133 4.11 19.58 -3.27
N PRO A 134 4.94 18.55 -2.98
CA PRO A 134 4.53 17.26 -2.43
C PRO A 134 3.93 17.42 -1.01
N PRO A 135 3.10 16.46 -0.54
CA PRO A 135 2.56 16.51 0.81
C PRO A 135 3.67 16.53 1.87
N ASP A 136 3.34 17.04 3.06
CA ASP A 136 4.33 17.19 4.13
C ASP A 136 4.85 15.82 4.61
N PRO A 137 6.17 15.55 4.52
CA PRO A 137 6.71 14.28 4.97
C PRO A 137 6.49 14.06 6.46
N LEU A 138 6.37 12.79 6.83
CA LEU A 138 6.33 12.38 8.22
C LEU A 138 7.76 12.33 8.78
N TYR A 139 8.00 13.09 9.85
CA TYR A 139 9.29 13.16 10.54
C TYR A 139 9.19 12.53 11.92
N HIS A 140 10.32 12.08 12.44
CA HIS A 140 10.52 11.74 13.85
C HIS A 140 10.14 12.93 14.75
N MET A 141 9.91 12.65 16.04
CA MET A 141 9.51 13.66 17.04
C MET A 141 10.51 14.82 17.17
N ASP A 142 11.79 14.55 16.91
CA ASP A 142 12.88 15.54 16.89
C ASP A 142 12.92 16.40 15.61
N ARG A 143 12.07 16.09 14.61
CA ARG A 143 11.91 16.77 13.32
C ARG A 143 13.17 16.82 12.44
N HIS A 144 14.17 15.98 12.68
CA HIS A 144 15.41 15.98 11.90
C HIS A 144 15.48 14.84 10.87
N GLU A 145 14.84 13.72 11.14
CA GLU A 145 14.85 12.55 10.26
C GLU A 145 13.43 12.18 9.81
N ARG A 146 13.29 11.72 8.55
CA ARG A 146 12.01 11.23 8.02
C ARG A 146 11.76 9.81 8.50
N ILE A 147 10.51 9.50 8.87
CA ILE A 147 10.12 8.13 9.18
C ILE A 147 10.12 7.32 7.87
N GLY A 148 10.71 6.13 7.92
CA GLY A 148 10.78 5.22 6.79
C GLY A 148 10.01 3.92 6.97
N ILE A 149 10.06 3.10 5.92
CA ILE A 149 9.60 1.71 5.96
C ILE A 149 10.79 0.74 5.96
N TYR A 150 10.56 -0.46 6.46
CA TYR A 150 11.52 -1.56 6.45
C TYR A 150 11.03 -2.66 5.52
N TRP A 151 11.71 -2.83 4.39
CA TRP A 151 11.44 -3.90 3.44
C TRP A 151 11.87 -5.25 4.00
N GLU A 152 11.04 -6.29 3.82
CA GLU A 152 11.41 -7.65 4.21
C GLU A 152 12.13 -8.40 3.09
N ASP A 153 13.35 -8.83 3.41
CA ASP A 153 14.37 -9.47 2.56
C ASP A 153 13.86 -10.67 1.74
N LYS A 154 12.85 -11.39 2.23
CA LYS A 154 12.30 -12.58 1.53
C LYS A 154 11.47 -12.25 0.29
N SER A 155 11.05 -11.00 0.11
CA SER A 155 10.33 -10.53 -1.10
C SER A 155 11.27 -10.09 -2.23
N LEU A 156 12.59 -10.06 -1.99
CA LEU A 156 13.62 -9.63 -2.93
C LEU A 156 14.05 -10.72 -3.91
N GLN A 157 13.73 -11.98 -3.59
CA GLN A 157 13.71 -13.04 -4.58
C GLN A 157 12.44 -12.87 -5.40
N GLN A 158 12.50 -12.06 -6.47
CA GLN A 158 11.59 -12.26 -7.58
C GLN A 158 11.58 -13.77 -7.85
N ARG A 159 10.41 -14.41 -7.72
CA ARG A 159 10.19 -15.66 -8.43
C ARG A 159 10.20 -15.28 -9.90
N SER A 160 11.40 -15.19 -10.47
CA SER A 160 11.57 -15.26 -11.91
C SER A 160 10.89 -16.56 -12.35
N PRO A 161 10.10 -16.55 -13.42
CA PRO A 161 9.79 -17.79 -14.10
C PRO A 161 11.15 -18.33 -14.58
N VAL A 162 11.46 -19.59 -14.23
CA VAL A 162 12.71 -20.31 -14.51
C VAL A 162 13.77 -20.20 -13.41
N ASP A 163 13.71 -21.12 -12.44
CA ASP A 163 14.79 -22.11 -12.30
C ASP A 163 14.24 -23.37 -11.63
N THR A 164 14.03 -24.41 -12.45
CA THR A 164 13.60 -25.74 -12.02
C THR A 164 14.79 -26.67 -12.18
N SER A 165 15.53 -26.95 -11.12
CA SER A 165 16.41 -28.12 -11.09
C SER A 165 15.80 -29.22 -10.22
N LEU A 166 15.20 -30.17 -10.94
CA LEU A 166 15.00 -31.59 -10.63
C LEU A 166 13.81 -32.03 -9.74
N SER A 167 12.99 -32.86 -10.39
CA SER A 167 11.96 -33.79 -9.87
C SER A 167 10.65 -33.13 -9.44
N THR A 168 9.56 -33.19 -10.21
CA THR A 168 8.89 -34.40 -10.73
C THR A 168 7.84 -33.96 -11.76
N LYS A 169 7.64 -34.76 -12.83
CA LYS A 169 6.64 -34.51 -13.88
C LYS A 169 5.25 -34.19 -13.30
N SER A 170 4.72 -32.99 -13.56
CA SER A 170 3.29 -32.69 -13.48
C SER A 170 2.92 -31.50 -14.37
N SER A 171 2.03 -31.76 -15.33
CA SER A 171 1.15 -30.89 -16.13
C SER A 171 1.56 -29.46 -16.53
N LEU A 172 1.35 -29.12 -17.81
CA LEU A 172 1.19 -27.74 -18.29
C LEU A 172 0.09 -27.01 -17.48
N ALA A 173 0.45 -26.40 -16.36
CA ALA A 173 -0.35 -25.37 -15.73
C ALA A 173 0.24 -24.04 -16.18
N SER A 174 -0.51 -23.25 -16.94
CA SER A 174 -0.13 -21.86 -17.20
C SER A 174 -0.07 -21.15 -15.85
N THR A 175 1.12 -20.83 -15.36
CA THR A 175 1.31 -20.09 -14.11
C THR A 175 0.71 -18.70 -14.28
N ILE A 176 -0.29 -18.36 -13.48
CA ILE A 176 -0.87 -17.01 -13.44
C ILE A 176 0.24 -16.05 -12.96
N PRO A 177 0.58 -15.00 -13.72
CA PRO A 177 1.54 -14.00 -13.28
C PRO A 177 1.17 -13.41 -11.92
N SER A 178 2.13 -13.38 -10.98
CA SER A 178 1.90 -12.87 -9.63
C SER A 178 3.09 -12.06 -9.11
N TYR A 179 2.79 -11.11 -8.24
CA TYR A 179 3.74 -10.15 -7.68
C TYR A 179 3.52 -10.00 -6.18
N GLU A 180 4.60 -9.87 -5.43
CA GLU A 180 4.55 -9.70 -3.97
C GLU A 180 5.53 -8.61 -3.51
N ARG A 181 5.08 -7.82 -2.54
CA ARG A 181 5.93 -6.93 -1.75
C ARG A 181 5.50 -6.93 -0.31
N ARG A 182 6.49 -6.84 0.57
CA ARG A 182 6.26 -6.76 2.01
C ARG A 182 7.18 -5.73 2.63
N PHE A 183 6.58 -4.86 3.44
CA PHE A 183 7.29 -3.88 4.24
C PHE A 183 6.60 -3.67 5.58
N SER A 184 7.28 -3.01 6.49
CA SER A 184 6.74 -2.65 7.79
C SER A 184 7.07 -1.22 8.16
N ILE A 185 6.24 -0.63 9.02
CA ILE A 185 6.53 0.63 9.71
C ILE A 185 6.63 0.39 11.20
N LEU A 186 7.54 1.11 11.84
CA LEU A 186 7.68 1.13 13.29
C LEU A 186 6.60 2.02 13.89
N LEU A 187 5.69 1.42 14.66
CA LEU A 187 4.58 2.17 15.23
C LEU A 187 5.03 3.10 16.35
N ASN A 188 6.08 2.74 17.09
CA ASN A 188 6.63 3.59 18.16
C ASN A 188 7.34 4.87 17.67
N GLN A 189 7.66 4.96 16.37
CA GLN A 189 8.24 6.15 15.77
C GLN A 189 7.17 7.19 15.38
N LEU A 190 5.91 6.77 15.26
CA LEU A 190 4.83 7.68 14.90
C LEU A 190 4.56 8.69 16.03
N PRO A 191 4.21 9.95 15.71
CA PRO A 191 3.97 10.97 16.72
C PRO A 191 2.89 10.59 17.75
N LYS A 192 3.29 10.43 19.02
CA LYS A 192 2.39 9.98 20.11
C LYS A 192 1.14 10.85 20.30
N GLN A 193 1.22 12.15 20.01
CA GLN A 193 0.08 13.07 20.14
C GLN A 193 -0.99 12.92 19.03
N GLN A 194 -0.72 12.11 18.01
CA GLN A 194 -1.67 11.85 16.92
C GLN A 194 -2.10 10.37 16.86
N TYR A 195 -1.31 9.48 17.48
CA TYR A 195 -1.51 8.04 17.46
C TYR A 195 -1.26 7.49 18.86
N ALA A 196 -2.29 7.03 19.59
CA ALA A 196 -2.10 6.47 20.92
C ALA A 196 -1.35 5.14 20.87
N LEU A 197 -0.12 5.15 21.39
CA LEU A 197 0.83 4.04 21.22
C LEU A 197 1.29 3.40 22.53
N ASN A 198 0.52 3.62 23.60
CA ASN A 198 0.64 2.87 24.87
C ASN A 198 -0.64 2.08 25.19
N ASN A 199 -1.27 1.49 24.17
CA ASN A 199 -2.15 0.29 24.18
C ASN A 199 -2.99 0.24 22.87
N THR A 200 -2.27 0.12 21.75
CA THR A 200 -2.69 -0.20 20.37
C THR A 200 -4.01 0.36 19.87
N VAL A 201 -4.03 1.39 19.01
CA VAL A 201 -5.05 1.38 17.95
C VAL A 201 -4.61 2.17 16.70
N VAL A 202 -4.03 1.48 15.72
CA VAL A 202 -4.43 1.79 14.33
C VAL A 202 -5.92 1.49 14.31
N GLU A 203 -6.77 2.50 14.29
CA GLU A 203 -8.21 2.31 14.43
C GLU A 203 -8.84 2.08 13.06
N TYR A 204 -8.41 2.84 12.07
CA TYR A 204 -8.83 2.66 10.69
C TYR A 204 -7.61 2.49 9.79
N ILE A 205 -7.79 1.62 8.80
CA ILE A 205 -6.79 1.30 7.79
C ILE A 205 -7.45 1.21 6.42
N HIS A 206 -6.74 1.66 5.41
CA HIS A 206 -7.17 1.62 4.03
C HIS A 206 -5.98 1.29 3.11
N PRO A 207 -5.68 0.00 2.90
CA PRO A 207 -4.66 -0.40 1.96
C PRO A 207 -5.19 -0.21 0.53
N CYS A 208 -4.43 0.48 -0.30
CA CYS A 208 -4.78 0.79 -1.69
C CYS A 208 -3.62 0.41 -2.62
N VAL A 209 -3.90 0.27 -3.91
CA VAL A 209 -2.88 0.04 -4.93
C VAL A 209 -3.20 0.84 -6.17
N ILE A 210 -2.18 1.49 -6.72
CA ILE A 210 -2.19 2.05 -8.07
C ILE A 210 -1.36 1.10 -8.92
N LEU A 211 -1.94 0.49 -9.95
CA LEU A 211 -1.20 -0.30 -10.94
C LEU A 211 -1.09 0.48 -12.24
N LYS A 212 0.15 0.73 -12.69
CA LYS A 212 0.40 1.44 -13.94
C LYS A 212 0.54 0.45 -15.10
N PHE A 213 -0.40 0.47 -16.03
CA PHE A 213 -0.36 -0.28 -17.28
C PHE A 213 -0.03 0.67 -18.44
N ASN A 214 1.21 0.63 -18.94
CA ASN A 214 1.75 1.65 -19.84
C ASN A 214 1.55 3.09 -19.30
N LYS A 215 0.62 3.87 -19.86
CA LYS A 215 0.28 5.22 -19.44
C LYS A 215 -0.99 5.29 -18.58
N THR A 216 -1.76 4.20 -18.53
CA THR A 216 -3.06 4.12 -17.85
C THR A 216 -2.86 3.64 -16.42
N ALA A 217 -3.46 4.31 -15.44
CA ALA A 217 -3.43 3.90 -14.05
C ALA A 217 -4.75 3.24 -13.66
N LEU A 218 -4.69 2.11 -12.97
CA LEU A 218 -5.84 1.46 -12.37
C LEU A 218 -5.76 1.56 -10.85
N TYR A 219 -6.87 1.92 -10.21
CA TYR A 219 -6.97 2.20 -8.79
C TYR A 219 -7.69 1.07 -8.07
N PHE A 220 -7.09 0.54 -7.01
CA PHE A 220 -7.64 -0.57 -6.23
C PHE A 220 -7.72 -0.21 -4.76
N ALA A 221 -8.87 -0.48 -4.14
CA ALA A 221 -9.12 -0.28 -2.72
C ALA A 221 -10.16 -1.31 -2.24
N PRO A 222 -10.36 -1.51 -0.92
CA PRO A 222 -11.41 -2.41 -0.44
C PRO A 222 -12.81 -1.88 -0.79
N ARG A 223 -12.95 -0.55 -0.85
CA ARG A 223 -14.15 0.18 -1.24
C ARG A 223 -13.72 1.50 -1.88
N HIS A 224 -14.49 1.97 -2.86
CA HIS A 224 -14.24 3.23 -3.57
C HIS A 224 -15.37 4.23 -3.36
N VAL A 225 -15.00 5.50 -3.35
CA VAL A 225 -15.90 6.60 -3.76
C VAL A 225 -15.77 6.78 -5.28
N SER A 226 -16.79 7.36 -5.90
CA SER A 226 -16.81 7.70 -7.33
C SER A 226 -16.82 9.23 -7.48
N PRO A 227 -15.78 9.86 -8.06
CA PRO A 227 -14.55 9.25 -8.59
C PRO A 227 -13.62 8.71 -7.49
N PRO A 228 -12.67 7.80 -7.81
CA PRO A 228 -11.76 7.21 -6.83
C PRO A 228 -10.97 8.26 -6.05
N ASP A 229 -11.03 8.18 -4.73
CA ASP A 229 -10.29 9.04 -3.82
C ASP A 229 -9.96 8.27 -2.53
N PHE A 230 -8.71 7.82 -2.40
CA PHE A 230 -8.26 7.02 -1.27
C PHE A 230 -8.23 7.80 0.06
N HIS A 231 -8.20 9.14 0.00
CA HIS A 231 -8.19 9.99 1.19
C HIS A 231 -9.56 10.07 1.89
N ASN A 232 -10.63 9.60 1.26
CA ASN A 232 -11.96 9.63 1.84
C ASN A 232 -12.13 8.58 2.96
N ARG A 233 -11.94 9.04 4.20
CA ARG A 233 -11.99 8.22 5.42
C ARG A 233 -13.30 7.46 5.63
N HIS A 234 -14.41 7.86 5.00
CA HIS A 234 -15.67 7.14 5.08
C HIS A 234 -15.57 5.70 4.51
N TYR A 235 -14.64 5.48 3.59
CA TYR A 235 -14.42 4.20 2.92
C TYR A 235 -13.37 3.33 3.61
N TRP A 236 -12.70 3.86 4.62
CA TRP A 236 -11.67 3.16 5.38
C TRP A 236 -12.30 2.08 6.27
N SER A 237 -11.55 1.01 6.52
CA SER A 237 -12.04 -0.10 7.32
C SER A 237 -11.57 0.06 8.75
N LYS A 238 -12.44 -0.24 9.72
CA LYS A 238 -11.98 -0.42 11.10
C LYS A 238 -10.99 -1.57 11.14
N PHE A 239 -9.81 -1.33 11.71
CA PHE A 239 -8.83 -2.36 11.92
C PHE A 239 -9.25 -3.15 13.15
N LYS A 240 -9.73 -4.38 12.91
CA LYS A 240 -10.20 -5.31 13.96
C LYS A 240 -9.09 -6.24 14.42
N GLY A 241 -7.87 -5.82 14.14
CA GLY A 241 -6.69 -6.52 14.57
C GLY A 241 -6.73 -6.75 16.07
#